data_AF-A0A0C2D051-F1
#
_entry.id   AF-A0A0C2D051-F1
#
_cell.length_a   1.000
_cell.length_b   1.000
_cell.length_c   1.000
_cell.angle_alpha   90.00
_cell.angle_beta   90.00
_cell.angle_gamma   90.00
#
_symmetry.space_group_name_H-M   'P 1'
#
loop_
_entity.id
_entity.type
_entity.pdbx_description
1 polymer ?
#
loop_
_entity_poly.entity_id
_entity_poly.type
_entity_poly.pdbx_seq_one_letter_code
_entity_poly.pdbx_strand_id
1 'polypeptide(L)'
;MYEDFPGDVGIFSPLILNHMILKPGECCYYAAEELHAYLSGECVECVGCSNNTIRAAMTPKFIDREALCEVLNYRMTSPEYYLVPAIPLADYPGVEEYSPNCKDFQLHRIRVAPSAQKAFLPVLDCTSIMVIVEGSAVLEEVDGPSSSGSKVGQCFAPFCGDS
;
A
#
# COMPACT_ATOMS: atom_id res chain seq x y z
N MET A 1 -6.04 21.49 4.70
CA MET A 1 -4.72 22.07 4.34
C MET A 1 -4.50 23.45 4.94
N TYR A 2 -5.19 24.51 4.51
CA TYR A 2 -4.97 25.85 5.10
C TYR A 2 -5.35 25.92 6.59
N GLU A 3 -6.45 25.28 6.96
CA GLU A 3 -6.88 25.20 8.37
C GLU A 3 -5.91 24.38 9.22
N ASP A 4 -5.42 23.26 8.69
CA ASP A 4 -4.51 22.35 9.42
C ASP A 4 -3.05 22.86 9.49
N PHE A 5 -2.61 23.56 8.44
CA PHE A 5 -1.25 24.09 8.26
C PHE A 5 -1.28 25.57 7.83
N PRO A 6 -1.75 26.48 8.71
CA PRO A 6 -1.90 27.88 8.36
C PRO A 6 -0.54 28.55 8.07
N GLY A 7 -0.42 29.16 6.89
CA GLY A 7 0.80 29.83 6.44
C GLY A 7 1.87 28.92 5.84
N ASP A 8 1.61 27.61 5.72
CA ASP A 8 2.54 26.67 5.10
C ASP A 8 2.52 26.76 3.56
N VAL A 9 3.70 26.65 2.95
CA VAL A 9 3.91 26.71 1.49
C VAL A 9 3.20 25.55 0.76
N GLY A 10 2.94 24.45 1.44
CA GLY A 10 2.22 23.29 0.93
C GLY A 10 0.81 23.59 0.45
N ILE A 11 0.23 24.75 0.79
CA ILE A 11 -1.04 25.20 0.22
C ILE A 11 -1.02 25.29 -1.33
N PHE A 12 0.17 25.44 -1.93
CA PHE A 12 0.35 25.45 -3.37
C PHE A 12 0.50 24.05 -3.99
N SER A 13 0.61 22.98 -3.18
CA SER A 13 0.82 21.62 -3.69
C SER A 13 -0.27 21.15 -4.66
N PRO A 14 -1.56 21.50 -4.53
CA PRO A 14 -2.58 21.10 -5.51
C PRO A 14 -2.39 21.71 -6.91
N LEU A 15 -1.54 22.73 -7.06
CA LEU A 15 -1.22 23.33 -8.35
C LEU A 15 -0.12 22.57 -9.11
N ILE A 16 0.65 21.73 -8.41
CA ILE A 16 1.86 21.07 -8.95
C ILE A 16 1.82 19.55 -8.80
N LEU A 17 0.98 19.01 -7.92
CA LEU A 17 0.81 17.58 -7.71
C LEU A 17 -0.56 17.12 -8.19
N ASN A 18 -0.61 15.87 -8.67
CA ASN A 18 -1.85 15.20 -8.98
C ASN A 18 -2.70 15.00 -7.71
N HIS A 19 -3.93 15.50 -7.71
CA HIS A 19 -4.91 15.18 -6.66
C HIS A 19 -5.64 13.88 -7.00
N MET A 20 -5.25 12.80 -6.34
CA MET A 20 -5.80 11.46 -6.55
C MET A 20 -6.80 11.09 -5.46
N ILE A 21 -7.93 10.52 -5.86
CA ILE A 21 -8.94 9.96 -4.96
C ILE A 21 -9.08 8.49 -5.31
N LEU A 22 -8.60 7.62 -4.43
CA LEU A 22 -8.70 6.17 -4.60
C LEU A 22 -10.01 5.65 -4.02
N LYS A 23 -10.67 4.75 -4.75
CA LYS A 23 -11.81 3.98 -4.27
C LYS A 23 -11.33 2.78 -3.45
N PRO A 24 -12.18 2.21 -2.58
CA PRO A 24 -11.85 1.00 -1.83
C PRO A 24 -11.29 -0.10 -2.73
N GLY A 25 -10.04 -0.44 -2.46
CA GLY A 25 -9.31 -1.49 -3.15
C GLY A 25 -8.71 -1.08 -4.51
N GLU A 26 -8.70 0.19 -4.88
CA GLU A 26 -7.71 0.70 -5.83
C GLU A 26 -6.34 0.80 -5.16
N CYS A 27 -5.27 0.70 -5.94
CA CYS A 27 -3.90 0.75 -5.47
C CYS A 27 -3.11 1.76 -6.29
N CYS A 28 -2.22 2.50 -5.63
CA CYS A 28 -1.22 3.32 -6.30
C CYS A 28 0.18 3.01 -5.77
N TYR A 29 1.20 3.32 -6.56
CA TYR A 29 2.60 3.17 -6.18
C TYR A 29 3.40 4.42 -6.55
N TYR A 30 4.19 4.90 -5.60
CA TYR A 30 5.14 6.00 -5.80
C TYR A 30 6.56 5.44 -5.69
N ALA A 31 7.40 5.78 -6.66
CA ALA A 31 8.81 5.42 -6.62
C ALA A 31 9.59 6.36 -5.68
N ALA A 32 10.88 6.05 -5.48
CA ALA A 32 11.79 7.01 -4.86
C ALA A 32 11.81 8.33 -5.64
N GLU A 33 12.16 9.42 -4.95
CA GLU A 33 12.36 10.75 -5.56
C GLU A 33 11.08 11.42 -6.11
N GLU A 34 9.90 10.90 -5.74
CA GLU A 34 8.60 11.46 -6.11
C GLU A 34 7.89 12.08 -4.90
N LEU A 35 7.36 13.30 -5.09
CA LEU A 35 6.64 14.00 -4.05
C LEU A 35 5.19 13.53 -3.97
N HIS A 36 4.76 13.16 -2.76
CA HIS A 36 3.38 12.73 -2.49
C HIS A 36 2.99 13.10 -1.05
N ALA A 37 1.69 13.16 -0.79
CA ALA A 37 1.14 13.37 0.54
C ALA A 37 -0.25 12.72 0.65
N TYR A 38 -0.50 12.02 1.74
CA TYR A 38 -1.84 11.53 2.07
C TYR A 38 -2.61 12.63 2.80
N LEU A 39 -3.84 12.89 2.34
CA LEU A 39 -4.65 13.99 2.85
C LEU A 39 -5.74 13.52 3.82
N SER A 40 -6.39 12.40 3.51
CA SER A 40 -7.51 11.86 4.27
C SER A 40 -7.84 10.43 3.83
N GLY A 41 -8.47 9.66 4.71
CA GLY A 41 -8.95 8.31 4.43
C GLY A 41 -8.14 7.23 5.14
N GLU A 42 -8.51 5.97 4.88
CA GLU A 42 -7.85 4.78 5.41
C GLU A 42 -7.26 3.97 4.26
N CYS A 43 -6.02 3.51 4.42
CA CYS A 43 -5.36 2.67 3.44
C CYS A 43 -4.42 1.68 4.11
N VAL A 44 -4.12 0.59 3.40
CA VAL A 44 -3.00 -0.28 3.72
C VAL A 44 -1.79 0.26 2.96
N GLU A 45 -0.71 0.55 3.69
CA GLU A 45 0.54 1.04 3.11
C GLU A 45 1.64 -0.01 3.26
N CYS A 46 2.32 -0.29 2.14
CA CYS A 46 3.54 -1.09 2.11
C CYS A 46 4.70 -0.17 1.75
N VAL A 47 5.72 -0.13 2.60
CA VAL A 47 6.93 0.67 2.39
C VAL A 47 8.14 -0.27 2.38
N GLY A 48 9.10 0.02 1.50
CA GLY A 48 10.39 -0.68 1.54
C GLY A 48 11.09 -0.48 2.89
N CYS A 49 12.12 -1.29 3.16
CA CYS A 49 12.88 -1.25 4.42
C CYS A 49 13.83 -0.04 4.53
N SER A 50 13.31 1.18 4.31
CA SER A 50 14.02 2.44 4.45
C SER A 50 13.12 3.44 5.17
N ASN A 51 13.67 4.13 6.16
CA ASN A 51 13.00 5.19 6.90
C ASN A 51 13.49 6.59 6.47
N ASN A 52 14.19 6.68 5.33
CA ASN A 52 14.66 7.96 4.81
C ASN A 52 13.47 8.76 4.27
N THR A 53 13.18 9.89 4.91
CA THR A 53 12.11 10.80 4.49
C THR A 53 12.64 12.22 4.44
N ILE A 54 12.66 12.81 3.25
CA ILE A 54 12.82 14.26 3.06
C ILE A 54 11.43 14.86 2.98
N ARG A 55 11.20 15.94 3.75
CA ARG A 55 9.90 16.62 3.81
C ARG A 55 9.92 17.83 2.89
N ALA A 56 8.79 18.16 2.28
CA ALA A 56 8.66 19.32 1.41
C ALA A 56 7.83 20.46 1.99
N ALA A 57 6.76 20.12 2.74
CA ALA A 57 5.77 21.07 3.24
C ALA A 57 4.84 20.38 4.26
N MET A 58 3.81 21.09 4.73
CA MET A 58 2.73 20.60 5.59
C MET A 58 3.26 19.91 6.84
N THR A 59 4.26 20.52 7.48
CA THR A 59 4.92 19.92 8.63
C THR A 59 5.60 20.98 9.49
N PRO A 60 5.55 20.86 10.83
CA PRO A 60 6.34 21.69 11.72
C PRO A 60 7.81 21.22 11.83
N LYS A 61 8.15 20.06 11.24
CA LYS A 61 9.49 19.47 11.30
C LYS A 61 10.45 20.15 10.33
N PHE A 62 11.75 19.91 10.50
CA PHE A 62 12.78 20.41 9.60
C PHE A 62 12.54 19.97 8.15
N ILE A 63 12.78 20.90 7.22
CA ILE A 63 12.70 20.73 5.77
C ILE A 63 14.08 21.04 5.20
N ASP A 64 14.75 20.01 4.69
CA ASP A 64 16.01 20.16 3.96
C ASP A 64 15.71 20.53 2.49
N ARG A 65 15.70 21.83 2.21
CA ARG A 65 15.29 22.35 0.89
C ARG A 65 16.31 22.04 -0.20
N GLU A 66 17.60 22.06 0.15
CA GLU A 66 18.68 21.81 -0.80
C GLU A 66 18.65 20.34 -1.22
N ALA A 67 18.61 19.43 -0.24
CA ALA A 67 18.51 18.00 -0.53
C ALA A 67 17.21 17.67 -1.29
N LEU A 68 16.08 18.26 -0.90
CA LEU A 68 14.81 18.06 -1.62
C LEU A 68 14.93 18.45 -3.10
N CYS A 69 15.46 19.64 -3.37
CA CYS A 69 15.60 20.13 -4.74
C CYS A 69 16.58 19.29 -5.57
N GLU A 70 17.60 18.71 -4.92
CA GLU A 70 18.60 17.85 -5.55
C GLU A 70 18.06 16.47 -5.91
N VAL A 71 17.28 15.83 -5.02
CA VAL A 71 16.86 14.44 -5.22
C VAL A 71 15.60 14.28 -6.06
N LEU A 72 14.71 15.28 -6.11
CA LEU A 72 13.44 15.14 -6.85
C LEU A 72 13.69 14.87 -8.33
N ASN A 73 12.96 13.91 -8.91
CA ASN A 73 13.10 13.56 -10.33
C ASN A 73 12.31 14.48 -11.28
N TYR A 74 11.44 15.35 -10.73
CA TYR A 74 10.58 16.31 -11.44
C TYR A 74 9.74 15.73 -12.59
N ARG A 75 9.49 14.43 -12.58
CA ARG A 75 8.74 13.77 -13.65
C ARG A 75 7.27 14.15 -13.56
N MET A 76 6.77 14.78 -14.63
CA MET A 76 5.35 15.12 -14.77
C MET A 76 4.61 13.98 -15.47
N THR A 77 3.59 13.43 -14.81
CA THR A 77 2.78 12.32 -15.32
C THR A 77 1.30 12.59 -15.04
N SER A 78 0.43 11.91 -15.78
CA SER A 78 -0.99 11.91 -15.44
C SER A 78 -1.26 11.00 -14.23
N PRO A 79 -2.35 11.21 -13.48
CA PRO A 79 -2.68 10.39 -12.31
C PRO A 79 -2.69 8.87 -12.56
N GLU A 80 -3.10 8.45 -13.76
CA GLU A 80 -3.21 7.04 -14.14
C GLU A 80 -1.86 6.32 -14.14
N TYR A 81 -0.75 7.05 -14.30
CA TYR A 81 0.60 6.50 -14.24
C TYR A 81 0.89 5.81 -12.90
N TYR A 82 0.30 6.32 -11.82
CA TYR A 82 0.52 5.83 -10.46
C TYR A 82 -0.36 4.64 -10.10
N LEU A 83 -1.42 4.37 -10.87
CA LEU A 83 -2.36 3.29 -10.56
C LEU A 83 -1.73 1.93 -10.85
N VAL A 84 -1.82 1.03 -9.88
CA VAL A 84 -1.39 -0.36 -10.01
C VAL A 84 -2.62 -1.20 -10.34
N PRO A 85 -2.67 -1.86 -11.50
CA PRO A 85 -3.82 -2.68 -11.86
C PRO A 85 -3.90 -3.92 -10.96
N ALA A 86 -5.12 -4.28 -10.58
CA ALA A 86 -5.42 -5.54 -9.93
C ALA A 86 -5.42 -6.65 -10.99
N ILE A 87 -4.53 -7.64 -10.86
CA ILE A 87 -4.45 -8.78 -11.77
C ILE A 87 -5.01 -10.03 -11.07
N PRO A 88 -6.16 -10.57 -11.50
CA PRO A 88 -6.70 -11.79 -10.91
C PRO A 88 -5.76 -12.99 -11.13
N LEU A 89 -5.56 -13.81 -10.09
CA LEU A 89 -4.81 -15.06 -10.21
C LEU A 89 -5.76 -16.18 -10.65
N ALA A 90 -5.51 -16.72 -11.85
CA ALA A 90 -6.42 -17.67 -12.51
C ALA A 90 -6.75 -18.91 -11.66
N ASP A 91 -5.75 -19.46 -10.97
CA ASP A 91 -5.89 -20.68 -10.16
C ASP A 91 -6.43 -20.42 -8.74
N TYR A 92 -6.59 -19.14 -8.36
CA TYR A 92 -6.97 -18.73 -7.01
C TYR A 92 -8.15 -17.74 -7.05
N PRO A 93 -9.39 -18.24 -7.18
CA PRO A 93 -10.59 -17.41 -7.22
C PRO A 93 -10.68 -16.46 -6.03
N GLY A 94 -10.93 -15.18 -6.30
CA GLY A 94 -11.03 -14.14 -5.27
C GLY A 94 -9.67 -13.56 -4.84
N VAL A 95 -8.57 -13.99 -5.44
CA VAL A 95 -7.24 -13.41 -5.20
C VAL A 95 -6.83 -12.53 -6.39
N GLU A 96 -6.50 -11.28 -6.11
CA GLU A 96 -5.94 -10.35 -7.07
C GLU A 96 -4.57 -9.87 -6.59
N GLU A 97 -3.65 -9.71 -7.53
CA GLU A 97 -2.30 -9.22 -7.29
C GLU A 97 -2.14 -7.76 -7.72
N TYR A 98 -1.52 -6.98 -6.85
CA TYR A 98 -0.90 -5.70 -7.17
C TYR A 98 0.61 -5.87 -7.13
N SER A 99 1.24 -5.81 -8.30
CA SER A 99 2.69 -5.94 -8.45
C SER A 99 3.26 -4.68 -9.08
N PRO A 100 3.50 -3.60 -8.30
CA PRO A 100 4.21 -2.44 -8.82
C PRO A 100 5.62 -2.84 -9.27
N ASN A 101 6.25 -2.00 -10.09
CA ASN A 101 7.63 -2.22 -10.54
C ASN A 101 8.65 -1.88 -9.43
N CYS A 102 8.56 -2.60 -8.30
CA CYS A 102 9.50 -2.58 -7.18
C CYS A 102 9.93 -4.01 -6.86
N LYS A 103 11.07 -4.18 -6.19
CA LYS A 103 11.61 -5.51 -5.85
C LYS A 103 11.30 -5.92 -4.41
N ASP A 104 10.79 -4.98 -3.62
CA ASP A 104 10.71 -5.09 -2.18
C ASP A 104 9.47 -5.85 -1.72
N PHE A 105 8.33 -5.66 -2.41
CA PHE A 105 7.06 -6.28 -2.02
C PHE A 105 6.10 -6.48 -3.20
N GLN A 106 5.15 -7.39 -2.99
CA GLN A 106 3.95 -7.58 -3.79
C GLN A 106 2.76 -7.64 -2.82
N LEU A 107 1.58 -7.24 -3.29
CA LEU A 107 0.37 -7.26 -2.47
C LEU A 107 -0.69 -8.15 -3.11
N HIS A 108 -1.22 -9.09 -2.34
CA HIS A 108 -2.40 -9.87 -2.72
C HIS A 108 -3.61 -9.35 -1.95
N ARG A 109 -4.68 -9.00 -2.69
CA ARG A 109 -6.01 -8.75 -2.12
C ARG A 109 -6.83 -10.02 -2.25
N ILE A 110 -7.30 -10.51 -1.11
CA ILE A 110 -8.08 -11.75 -1.02
C ILE A 110 -9.50 -11.37 -0.62
N ARG A 111 -10.49 -11.76 -1.43
CA ARG A 111 -11.91 -11.63 -1.14
C ARG A 111 -12.55 -13.01 -1.12
N VAL A 112 -13.03 -13.41 0.06
CA VAL A 112 -13.75 -14.67 0.25
C VAL A 112 -15.24 -14.36 0.30
N ALA A 113 -16.03 -15.03 -0.55
CA ALA A 113 -17.47 -14.87 -0.53
C ALA A 113 -18.05 -15.35 0.82
N PRO A 114 -19.06 -14.68 1.41
CA PRO A 114 -19.65 -15.11 2.68
C PRO A 114 -20.20 -16.55 2.69
N SER A 115 -20.58 -17.07 1.52
CA SER A 115 -21.06 -18.44 1.34
C SER A 115 -19.93 -19.48 1.19
N ALA A 116 -18.69 -19.05 0.98
CA ALA A 116 -17.56 -19.95 0.81
C ALA A 116 -17.06 -20.43 2.17
N GLN A 117 -16.95 -21.75 2.34
CA GLN A 117 -16.42 -22.33 3.57
C GLN A 117 -14.88 -22.31 3.61
N LYS A 118 -14.23 -22.30 2.43
CA LYS A 118 -12.77 -22.34 2.28
C LYS A 118 -12.36 -21.55 1.04
N ALA A 119 -11.17 -20.96 1.11
CA ALA A 119 -10.45 -20.38 -0.02
C ALA A 119 -9.00 -20.88 0.03
N PHE A 120 -8.43 -21.18 -1.13
CA PHE A 120 -7.04 -21.58 -1.25
C PHE A 120 -6.22 -20.36 -1.67
N LEU A 121 -5.00 -20.27 -1.14
CA LEU A 121 -4.06 -19.20 -1.43
C LEU A 121 -2.81 -19.76 -2.10
N PRO A 122 -2.11 -18.98 -2.93
CA PRO A 122 -0.86 -19.41 -3.53
C PRO A 122 0.18 -19.69 -2.44
N VAL A 123 0.98 -20.75 -2.66
CA VAL A 123 2.20 -20.98 -1.87
C VAL A 123 3.24 -20.00 -2.36
N LEU A 124 3.79 -19.20 -1.44
CA LEU A 124 4.75 -18.15 -1.76
C LEU A 124 6.14 -18.52 -1.24
N ASP A 125 7.14 -18.34 -2.09
CA ASP A 125 8.56 -18.55 -1.74
C ASP A 125 9.16 -17.36 -0.96
N CYS A 126 8.32 -16.53 -0.33
CA CYS A 126 8.72 -15.34 0.43
C CYS A 126 8.01 -15.26 1.80
N THR A 127 8.52 -14.40 2.68
CA THR A 127 7.84 -14.14 3.96
C THR A 127 6.60 -13.30 3.67
N SER A 128 5.48 -13.68 4.27
CA SER A 128 4.19 -13.05 4.04
C SER A 128 3.56 -12.56 5.34
N ILE A 129 2.90 -11.42 5.28
CA ILE A 129 2.09 -10.87 6.37
C ILE A 129 0.66 -10.80 5.85
N MET A 130 -0.30 -11.24 6.67
CA MET A 130 -1.71 -11.17 6.34
C MET A 130 -2.43 -10.27 7.34
N VAL A 131 -3.20 -9.32 6.79
CA VAL A 131 -4.03 -8.39 7.56
C VAL A 131 -5.47 -8.56 7.13
N ILE A 132 -6.34 -8.87 8.09
CA ILE A 132 -7.79 -8.95 7.85
C ILE A 132 -8.35 -7.54 8.02
N VAL A 133 -8.76 -6.93 6.90
CA VAL A 133 -9.32 -5.57 6.87
C VAL A 133 -10.84 -5.54 7.11
N GLU A 134 -11.53 -6.66 6.87
CA GLU A 134 -12.97 -6.81 7.06
C GLU A 134 -13.31 -8.28 7.38
N GLY A 135 -14.23 -8.50 8.31
CA GLY A 135 -14.69 -9.83 8.71
C GLY A 135 -13.68 -10.60 9.57
N SER A 136 -13.70 -11.93 9.43
CA SER A 136 -12.82 -12.83 10.19
C SER A 136 -12.50 -14.08 9.38
N ALA A 137 -11.28 -14.58 9.51
CA ALA A 137 -10.83 -15.81 8.88
C ALA A 137 -9.89 -16.58 9.81
N VAL A 138 -9.82 -17.89 9.62
CA VAL A 138 -8.83 -18.77 10.24
C VAL A 138 -7.89 -19.25 9.14
N LEU A 139 -6.59 -19.09 9.36
CA LEU A 139 -5.58 -19.65 8.47
C LEU A 139 -5.21 -21.06 8.95
N GLU A 140 -5.28 -22.02 8.04
CA GLU A 140 -4.81 -23.38 8.24
C GLU A 140 -3.75 -23.67 7.19
N GLU A 141 -2.58 -24.12 7.64
CA GLU A 141 -1.56 -24.66 6.74
C GLU A 141 -2.02 -26.03 6.26
N VAL A 142 -2.09 -26.21 4.94
CA VAL A 142 -2.41 -27.52 4.35
C VAL A 142 -1.08 -28.21 4.12
N ASP A 143 -0.85 -29.34 4.78
CA ASP A 143 0.36 -30.15 4.58
C ASP A 143 0.51 -30.56 3.11
N GLY A 144 1.33 -29.82 2.37
CA GLY A 144 1.91 -30.26 1.10
C GLY A 144 3.11 -31.18 1.35
N PRO A 145 3.59 -31.93 0.34
CA PRO A 145 4.76 -32.78 0.51
C PRO A 145 5.96 -31.91 0.93
N SER A 146 6.34 -32.05 2.19
CA SER A 146 7.41 -31.37 2.94
C SER A 146 8.51 -30.72 2.08
N SER A 147 8.48 -29.39 1.96
CA SER A 147 9.66 -28.58 1.70
C SER A 147 9.95 -27.73 2.93
N SER A 148 11.03 -28.09 3.62
CA SER A 148 11.57 -27.44 4.81
C SER A 148 11.83 -25.95 4.59
N GLY A 149 11.11 -25.09 5.31
CA GLY A 149 11.44 -23.67 5.40
C GLY A 149 10.36 -22.90 6.16
N SER A 150 10.49 -22.80 7.48
CA SER A 150 9.62 -21.97 8.31
C SER A 150 9.51 -20.55 7.74
N LYS A 151 8.30 -20.06 7.44
CA LYS A 151 8.05 -18.65 7.20
C LYS A 151 6.87 -18.19 8.05
N VAL A 152 7.21 -17.48 9.11
CA VAL A 152 6.32 -16.91 10.12
C VAL A 152 5.26 -16.03 9.44
N GLY A 153 4.01 -16.47 9.42
CA GLY A 153 2.85 -15.61 9.15
C GLY A 153 2.38 -14.98 10.45
N GLN A 154 2.66 -13.69 10.67
CA GLN A 154 2.00 -12.96 11.75
C GLN A 154 0.60 -12.55 11.28
N CYS A 155 -0.41 -13.18 11.88
CA CYS A 155 -1.81 -12.80 11.78
C CYS A 155 -2.13 -11.88 12.96
N PHE A 156 -2.56 -10.65 12.68
CA PHE A 156 -3.16 -9.78 13.68
C PHE A 156 -4.66 -9.63 13.36
N ALA A 157 -5.51 -10.04 14.30
CA ALA A 157 -6.91 -9.62 14.43
C ALA A 157 -7.06 -9.07 15.86
N PRO A 158 -7.72 -7.92 16.10
CA PRO A 158 -9.07 -7.64 15.59
C PRO A 158 -9.34 -6.19 15.14
N PHE A 159 -10.43 -5.98 14.40
CA PHE A 159 -11.29 -4.83 14.67
C PHE A 159 -12.77 -5.24 14.50
N CYS A 160 -13.47 -5.30 15.63
CA CYS A 160 -14.93 -5.37 15.67
C CYS A 160 -15.40 -3.92 15.62
N GLY A 161 -15.76 -3.44 14.43
CA GLY A 161 -16.42 -2.15 14.24
C GLY A 161 -17.86 -2.41 13.83
N ASP A 162 -18.75 -2.52 14.81
CA ASP A 162 -20.17 -2.33 14.55
C ASP A 162 -20.38 -0.86 14.14
N SER A 163 -20.81 -0.63 12.91
CA SER A 163 -21.57 0.56 12.52
C SER A 163 -22.43 0.28 11.30
#